data_AF-A0A5K4F4D7-F1
#
_entry.id   AF-A0A5K4F4D7-F1
#
_cell.length_a   1.000
_cell.length_b   1.000
_cell.length_c   1.000
_cell.angle_alpha   90.00
_cell.angle_beta   90.00
_cell.angle_gamma   90.00
#
_symmetry.space_group_name_H-M   'P 1'
#
loop_
_entity.id
_entity.type
_entity.pdbx_description
1 polymer ?
#
loop_
_entity_poly.entity_id
_entity_poly.type
_entity_poly.pdbx_seq_one_letter_code
_entity_poly.pdbx_strand_id
1 'polypeptide(L)'
;MASRHVPYTDMSDMGRAAQETEIQRAANQQLIEEGRVIKHKELEKMRREEENKDDSSSERPDVIIKVNNGSTSRLSSQRSSADLASSISSRNLDARELRAQLLQLEEKVKGAMLSNVQLDNDKQLLKYEVDLLKDKLEDLTDAYASLNKTFLENKRELAYQKMQIVELTHRLDYARHQVEARDQLIVEHGLVLIGGTNADDNSTLSNMEELTTTNTLISSTNKGKSTSNNSNLVMMNGLSNDNNNHSKSNSLIHQNGDKSSNHLPEMVLITKSTAELLNTLSETTLDKQIQQLFSMRSELDARVEELESQLREERKRFEAPATRYDSKNRTNIAITEDIKHELQQSRNQAQEYKLKFHESCQKISALESDIVRLEGQTKRYKAIADACEEQEEILKQDRRRCQRELRDVQSKLEDLKAENARLQRVVDKYNRGSVIPGTGSSIRQAHDSSVNR
;
A
#
# COMPACT_ATOMS: atom_id res chain seq x y z
N MET A 1 -22.27 -29.35 -26.35
CA MET A 1 -21.50 -28.09 -26.50
C MET A 1 -20.18 -28.29 -25.78
N ALA A 2 -19.06 -28.19 -26.48
CA ALA A 2 -17.74 -28.47 -25.92
C ALA A 2 -17.36 -27.40 -24.89
N SER A 3 -17.29 -27.78 -23.62
CA SER A 3 -16.79 -26.93 -22.54
C SER A 3 -15.34 -26.56 -22.82
N ARG A 4 -15.13 -25.33 -23.32
CA ARG A 4 -13.82 -24.69 -23.33
C ARG A 4 -13.41 -24.45 -21.89
N HIS A 5 -12.64 -25.39 -21.35
CA HIS A 5 -11.94 -25.20 -20.09
C HIS A 5 -10.91 -24.10 -20.31
N VAL A 6 -11.23 -22.89 -19.89
CA VAL A 6 -10.24 -21.81 -19.75
C VAL A 6 -9.39 -22.22 -18.56
N PRO A 7 -8.07 -22.45 -18.72
CA PRO A 7 -7.21 -22.73 -17.58
C PRO A 7 -7.15 -21.45 -16.75
N TYR A 8 -7.56 -21.54 -15.49
CA TYR A 8 -7.27 -20.52 -14.49
C TYR A 8 -5.75 -20.44 -14.35
N THR A 9 -5.12 -19.52 -15.07
CA THR A 9 -3.76 -19.08 -14.76
C THR A 9 -3.85 -18.35 -13.44
N ASP A 10 -3.44 -19.05 -12.39
CA ASP A 10 -3.40 -18.56 -11.02
C ASP A 10 -2.70 -17.20 -10.99
N MET A 11 -3.30 -16.19 -10.35
CA MET A 11 -2.73 -14.82 -10.28
C MET A 11 -1.27 -14.80 -9.76
N SER A 12 -0.88 -15.86 -9.04
CA SER A 12 0.48 -16.09 -8.55
C SER A 12 1.52 -16.22 -9.67
N ASP A 13 1.18 -16.87 -10.78
CA ASP A 13 2.11 -17.06 -11.90
C ASP A 13 2.30 -15.77 -12.71
N MET A 14 1.25 -14.96 -12.82
CA MET A 14 1.33 -13.63 -13.42
C MET A 14 2.21 -12.68 -12.59
N GLY A 15 2.10 -12.75 -11.26
CA GLY A 15 2.97 -12.01 -10.34
C GLY A 15 4.44 -12.42 -10.45
N ARG A 16 4.71 -13.73 -10.56
CA ARG A 16 6.08 -14.25 -10.75
C ARG A 16 6.67 -13.84 -12.09
N ALA A 17 5.91 -13.94 -13.19
CA ALA A 17 6.35 -13.48 -14.50
C ALA A 17 6.63 -11.97 -14.51
N ALA A 18 5.77 -11.16 -13.88
CA ALA A 18 6.00 -9.72 -13.77
C ALA A 18 7.29 -9.40 -12.99
N GLN A 19 7.52 -10.08 -11.86
CA GLN A 19 8.74 -9.90 -11.07
C GLN A 19 10.00 -10.32 -11.85
N GLU A 20 9.94 -11.41 -12.61
CA GLU A 20 11.04 -11.86 -13.46
C GLU A 20 11.36 -10.86 -14.58
N THR A 21 10.34 -10.27 -15.22
CA THR A 21 10.55 -9.21 -16.24
C THR A 21 11.12 -7.92 -15.64
N GLU A 22 10.82 -7.61 -14.38
CA GLU A 22 11.39 -6.46 -13.68
C GLU A 22 12.87 -6.70 -13.33
N ILE A 23 13.22 -7.90 -12.87
CA ILE A 23 14.61 -8.29 -12.61
C ILE A 23 15.44 -8.26 -13.90
N GLN A 24 14.89 -8.73 -15.03
CA GLN A 24 15.55 -8.65 -16.33
C GLN A 24 15.74 -7.21 -16.82
N ARG A 25 14.75 -6.33 -16.61
CA ARG A 25 14.88 -4.89 -16.93
C ARG A 25 15.94 -4.21 -16.07
N ALA A 26 15.98 -4.50 -14.77
CA ALA A 26 17.00 -3.97 -13.86
C ALA A 26 18.42 -4.47 -14.23
N ALA A 27 18.57 -5.75 -14.57
CA ALA A 27 19.85 -6.31 -15.02
C ALA A 27 20.34 -5.68 -16.34
N ASN A 28 19.43 -5.47 -17.30
CA ASN A 28 19.77 -4.78 -18.55
C ASN A 28 20.15 -3.32 -18.33
N GLN A 29 19.48 -2.61 -17.41
CA GLN A 29 19.86 -1.24 -17.04
C GLN A 29 21.26 -1.18 -16.40
N GLN A 30 21.58 -2.11 -15.49
CA GLN A 30 22.91 -2.21 -14.89
C GLN A 30 23.99 -2.47 -15.94
N LEU A 31 23.76 -3.38 -16.89
CA LEU A 31 24.69 -3.64 -17.99
C LEU A 31 24.91 -2.41 -18.89
N ILE A 32 23.86 -1.65 -19.18
CA ILE A 32 23.98 -0.40 -19.96
C ILE A 32 24.76 0.65 -19.17
N GLU A 33 24.54 0.76 -17.87
CA GLU A 33 25.22 1.71 -17.00
C GLU A 33 26.71 1.36 -16.83
N GLU A 34 27.04 0.08 -16.63
CA GLU A 34 28.43 -0.41 -16.66
C GLU A 34 29.10 -0.14 -18.02
N GLY A 35 28.39 -0.36 -19.12
CA GLY A 35 28.88 -0.03 -20.47
C GLY A 35 29.19 1.45 -20.65
N ARG A 36 28.35 2.34 -20.09
CA ARG A 36 28.58 3.80 -20.09
C ARG A 36 29.79 4.17 -19.24
N VAL A 37 29.95 3.56 -18.06
CA VAL A 37 31.11 3.80 -17.16
C VAL A 37 32.41 3.33 -17.81
N ILE A 38 32.42 2.19 -18.49
CA ILE A 38 33.60 1.68 -19.21
C ILE A 38 33.99 2.62 -20.36
N LYS A 39 33.03 3.04 -21.19
CA LYS A 39 33.28 3.99 -22.29
C LYS A 39 33.81 5.32 -21.77
N HIS A 40 33.27 5.82 -20.67
CA HIS A 40 33.74 7.06 -20.03
C HIS A 40 35.18 6.90 -19.50
N LYS A 41 35.51 5.75 -18.89
CA LYS A 41 36.86 5.45 -18.38
C LYS A 41 37.88 5.32 -19.51
N GLU A 42 37.48 4.80 -20.67
CA GLU A 42 38.33 4.68 -21.85
C GLU A 42 38.59 6.05 -22.51
N LEU A 43 37.58 6.91 -22.62
CA LEU A 43 37.74 8.29 -23.09
C LEU A 43 38.69 9.11 -22.19
N GLU A 44 38.59 8.93 -20.88
CA GLU A 44 39.49 9.59 -19.91
C GLU A 44 40.93 9.08 -20.03
N LYS A 45 41.13 7.79 -20.36
CA LYS A 45 42.46 7.20 -20.61
C LYS A 45 43.08 7.76 -21.89
N MET A 46 42.30 7.88 -22.96
CA MET A 46 42.75 8.51 -24.21
C MET A 46 43.14 9.97 -24.00
N ARG A 47 42.34 10.73 -23.24
CA ARG A 47 42.64 12.13 -22.90
C ARG A 47 43.95 12.27 -22.11
N ARG A 48 44.20 11.36 -21.15
CA ARG A 48 45.48 11.31 -20.41
C ARG A 48 46.66 10.93 -21.31
N GLU A 49 46.48 10.05 -22.29
CA GLU A 49 47.54 9.65 -23.21
C GLU A 49 47.88 10.76 -24.22
N GLU A 50 46.91 11.58 -24.59
CA GLU A 50 47.13 12.82 -25.37
C GLU A 50 47.88 13.87 -24.56
N GLU A 51 47.44 14.16 -23.33
CA GLU A 51 48.13 15.12 -22.45
C GLU A 51 49.59 14.71 -22.17
N ASN A 52 49.87 13.42 -22.03
CA ASN A 52 51.25 12.94 -21.83
C ASN A 52 52.10 12.94 -23.11
N LYS A 53 51.50 12.89 -24.30
CA LYS A 53 52.24 13.01 -25.57
C LYS A 53 52.68 14.45 -25.84
N ASP A 54 51.87 15.42 -25.44
CA ASP A 54 52.17 16.83 -25.70
C ASP A 54 53.36 17.34 -24.88
N ASP A 55 53.64 16.76 -23.70
CA ASP A 55 54.80 17.14 -22.87
C ASP A 55 56.16 16.64 -23.41
N SER A 56 56.18 15.68 -24.35
CA SER A 56 57.43 15.11 -24.88
C SER A 56 57.87 15.66 -26.25
N SER A 57 57.18 16.66 -26.83
CA SER A 57 57.54 17.17 -28.17
C SER A 57 57.61 18.70 -28.25
N SER A 58 58.37 19.31 -27.35
CA SER A 58 58.83 20.70 -27.51
C SER A 58 60.25 20.76 -28.10
N GLU A 59 60.46 20.18 -29.29
CA GLU A 59 61.57 20.60 -30.16
C GLU A 59 60.99 21.40 -31.34
N ARG A 60 61.32 22.70 -31.35
CA ARG A 60 60.88 23.70 -32.32
C ARG A 60 61.35 23.33 -33.74
N PRO A 61 60.46 23.25 -34.76
CA PRO A 61 60.88 23.27 -36.14
C PRO A 61 60.89 24.71 -36.67
N ASP A 62 62.08 25.19 -37.06
CA ASP A 62 62.24 26.42 -37.84
C ASP A 62 61.61 26.23 -39.23
N VAL A 63 60.35 26.65 -39.38
CA VAL A 63 59.66 26.65 -40.68
C VAL A 63 60.04 27.91 -41.45
N ILE A 64 60.96 27.75 -42.40
CA ILE A 64 61.27 28.72 -43.44
C ILE A 64 60.04 28.90 -44.34
N ILE A 65 59.37 30.05 -44.21
CA ILE A 65 58.26 30.45 -45.07
C ILE A 65 58.81 30.80 -46.46
N LYS A 66 58.63 29.88 -47.42
CA LYS A 66 58.84 30.12 -48.84
C LYS A 66 57.64 30.88 -49.40
N VAL A 67 57.68 32.20 -49.31
CA VAL A 67 56.69 33.09 -49.94
C VAL A 67 56.92 33.10 -51.45
N ASN A 68 55.92 32.59 -52.16
CA ASN A 68 55.87 32.51 -53.62
C ASN A 68 55.55 33.91 -54.18
N ASN A 69 56.56 34.58 -54.74
CA ASN A 69 56.44 35.88 -55.40
C ASN A 69 55.66 35.75 -56.71
N GLY A 70 54.35 35.91 -56.62
CA GLY A 70 53.47 36.19 -57.76
C GLY A 70 53.55 37.66 -58.16
N SER A 71 54.15 37.87 -59.33
CA SER A 71 54.03 39.01 -60.25
C SER A 71 52.86 39.98 -60.00
N THR A 72 53.11 41.29 -60.07
CA THR A 72 52.64 42.16 -61.18
C THR A 72 52.95 43.66 -60.95
N SER A 73 53.55 44.24 -61.99
CA SER A 73 53.50 45.64 -62.48
C SER A 73 53.65 46.79 -61.47
N ARG A 74 54.79 47.49 -61.42
CA ARG A 74 55.25 48.51 -62.39
C ARG A 74 54.17 49.52 -62.81
N LEU A 75 54.10 50.67 -62.13
CA LEU A 75 53.94 52.03 -62.69
C LEU A 75 54.53 53.01 -61.64
N SER A 76 55.64 53.73 -61.89
CA SER A 76 55.73 55.02 -62.61
C SER A 76 54.77 56.06 -61.98
N SER A 77 55.14 57.24 -61.49
CA SER A 77 56.26 58.16 -61.74
C SER A 77 56.22 59.31 -60.71
N GLN A 78 57.22 60.22 -60.79
CA GLN A 78 57.47 61.46 -60.02
C GLN A 78 58.42 61.24 -58.84
N ARG A 79 59.73 61.58 -58.85
CA ARG A 79 60.49 62.79 -59.29
C ARG A 79 60.05 64.10 -58.65
N SER A 80 60.61 64.37 -57.47
CA SER A 80 61.09 65.69 -56.98
C SER A 80 62.11 65.40 -55.86
N SER A 81 63.41 65.34 -56.15
CA SER A 81 64.40 66.43 -56.07
C SER A 81 64.44 67.18 -54.73
N ALA A 82 65.48 66.83 -53.96
CA ALA A 82 66.31 67.71 -53.14
C ALA A 82 65.63 68.50 -52.01
N ASP A 83 65.78 68.01 -50.78
CA ASP A 83 66.59 68.68 -49.75
C ASP A 83 66.92 67.68 -48.63
N LEU A 84 68.16 67.20 -48.67
CA LEU A 84 68.74 66.17 -47.79
C LEU A 84 69.86 66.82 -46.97
N ALA A 85 69.53 67.46 -45.84
CA ALA A 85 70.53 67.71 -44.80
C ALA A 85 69.91 67.83 -43.39
N SER A 86 68.71 68.39 -43.23
CA SER A 86 68.03 68.47 -41.92
C SER A 86 67.10 67.28 -41.62
N SER A 87 66.78 66.46 -42.63
CA SER A 87 65.79 65.37 -42.55
C SER A 87 66.35 64.05 -41.98
N ILE A 88 67.66 63.92 -41.73
CA ILE A 88 68.23 62.67 -41.18
C ILE A 88 67.81 62.50 -39.71
N SER A 89 67.65 63.58 -38.95
CA SER A 89 67.23 63.51 -37.55
C SER A 89 65.70 63.28 -37.41
N SER A 90 64.88 63.92 -38.25
CA SER A 90 63.42 63.68 -38.26
C SER A 90 63.08 62.26 -38.75
N ARG A 91 63.75 61.77 -39.81
CA ARG A 91 63.54 60.40 -40.30
C ARG A 91 63.97 59.33 -39.31
N ASN A 92 64.95 59.60 -38.44
CA ASN A 92 65.35 58.64 -37.42
C ASN A 92 64.33 58.54 -36.28
N LEU A 93 63.67 59.66 -35.94
CA LEU A 93 62.52 59.66 -35.03
C LEU A 93 61.33 58.97 -35.69
N ASP A 94 60.99 59.31 -36.93
CA ASP A 94 59.93 58.65 -37.70
C ASP A 94 60.18 57.14 -37.86
N ALA A 95 61.43 56.73 -38.12
CA ALA A 95 61.78 55.32 -38.24
C ALA A 95 61.74 54.59 -36.87
N ARG A 96 62.00 55.28 -35.76
CA ARG A 96 61.80 54.68 -34.42
C ARG A 96 60.33 54.56 -34.08
N GLU A 97 59.54 55.58 -34.40
CA GLU A 97 58.10 55.57 -34.19
C GLU A 97 57.42 54.52 -35.08
N LEU A 98 57.78 54.41 -36.36
CA LEU A 98 57.34 53.35 -37.27
C LEU A 98 57.72 51.96 -36.73
N ARG A 99 58.93 51.78 -36.19
CA ARG A 99 59.31 50.51 -35.55
C ARG A 99 58.49 50.23 -34.29
N ALA A 100 58.20 51.25 -33.48
CA ALA A 100 57.36 51.10 -32.29
C ALA A 100 55.90 50.76 -32.66
N GLN A 101 55.35 51.42 -33.69
CA GLN A 101 54.03 51.13 -34.23
C GLN A 101 53.98 49.73 -34.85
N LEU A 102 55.02 49.31 -35.58
CA LEU A 102 55.14 47.93 -36.08
C LEU A 102 55.15 46.93 -34.93
N LEU A 103 55.94 47.17 -33.89
CA LEU A 103 55.99 46.29 -32.72
C LEU A 103 54.63 46.23 -32.00
N GLN A 104 53.94 47.37 -31.85
CA GLN A 104 52.59 47.42 -31.30
C GLN A 104 51.57 46.68 -32.18
N LEU A 105 51.69 46.78 -33.51
CA LEU A 105 50.84 46.04 -34.44
C LEU A 105 51.14 44.54 -34.39
N GLU A 106 52.41 44.15 -34.33
CA GLU A 106 52.84 42.76 -34.13
C GLU A 106 52.31 42.18 -32.82
N GLU A 107 52.38 42.95 -31.73
CA GLU A 107 51.82 42.55 -30.43
C GLU A 107 50.29 42.44 -30.47
N LYS A 108 49.60 43.40 -31.10
CA LYS A 108 48.14 43.34 -31.30
C LYS A 108 47.73 42.15 -32.15
N VAL A 109 48.50 41.82 -33.20
CA VAL A 109 48.25 40.65 -34.05
C VAL A 109 48.46 39.36 -33.26
N LYS A 110 49.53 39.26 -32.44
CA LYS A 110 49.74 38.12 -31.54
C LYS A 110 48.61 37.99 -30.52
N GLY A 111 48.19 39.08 -29.90
CA GLY A 111 47.07 39.09 -28.95
C GLY A 111 45.75 38.67 -29.60
N ALA A 112 45.45 39.19 -30.79
CA ALA A 112 44.27 38.78 -31.57
C ALA A 112 44.34 37.31 -31.99
N MET A 113 45.52 36.78 -32.35
CA MET A 113 45.71 35.37 -32.67
C MET A 113 45.47 34.47 -31.46
N LEU A 114 46.03 34.81 -30.29
CA LEU A 114 45.79 34.07 -29.04
C LEU A 114 44.31 34.11 -28.63
N SER A 115 43.67 35.28 -28.69
CA SER A 115 42.24 35.41 -28.41
C SER A 115 41.38 34.62 -29.41
N ASN A 116 41.75 34.60 -30.69
CA ASN A 116 41.05 33.83 -31.70
C ASN A 116 41.19 32.32 -31.49
N VAL A 117 42.38 31.85 -31.06
CA VAL A 117 42.58 30.44 -30.67
C VAL A 117 41.75 30.09 -29.44
N GLN A 118 41.72 30.96 -28.42
CA GLN A 118 40.88 30.77 -27.24
C GLN A 118 39.39 30.72 -27.61
N LEU A 119 38.93 31.64 -28.47
CA LEU A 119 37.54 31.65 -28.95
C LEU A 119 37.19 30.39 -29.76
N ASP A 120 38.13 29.82 -30.51
CA ASP A 120 37.89 28.57 -31.22
C ASP A 120 37.77 27.38 -30.24
N ASN A 121 38.62 27.34 -29.21
CA ASN A 121 38.49 26.33 -28.14
C ASN A 121 37.16 26.45 -27.39
N ASP A 122 36.77 27.67 -26.99
CA ASP A 122 35.49 27.92 -26.33
C ASP A 122 34.31 27.57 -27.23
N LYS A 123 34.40 27.86 -28.54
CA LYS A 123 33.41 27.47 -29.54
C LYS A 123 33.31 25.95 -29.68
N GLN A 124 34.43 25.23 -29.67
CA GLN A 124 34.44 23.76 -29.69
C GLN A 124 33.79 23.19 -28.42
N LEU A 125 34.14 23.72 -27.25
CA LEU A 125 33.53 23.33 -25.96
C LEU A 125 32.02 23.57 -25.95
N LEU A 126 31.57 24.77 -26.34
CA LEU A 126 30.14 25.10 -26.44
C LEU A 126 29.41 24.22 -27.45
N LYS A 127 30.07 23.83 -28.54
CA LYS A 127 29.51 22.90 -29.51
C LYS A 127 29.25 21.52 -28.87
N TYR A 128 30.21 20.98 -28.14
CA TYR A 128 30.03 19.72 -27.41
C TYR A 128 28.93 19.81 -26.34
N GLU A 129 28.86 20.93 -25.62
CA GLU A 129 27.81 21.16 -24.62
C GLU A 129 26.41 21.20 -25.27
N VAL A 130 26.28 21.89 -26.40
CA VAL A 130 25.03 21.94 -27.17
C VAL A 130 24.62 20.55 -27.65
N ASP A 131 25.55 19.73 -28.14
CA ASP A 131 25.24 18.38 -28.59
C ASP A 131 24.82 17.48 -27.41
N LEU A 132 25.50 17.56 -26.26
CA LEU A 132 25.07 16.86 -25.04
C LEU A 132 23.68 17.30 -24.55
N LEU A 133 23.35 18.59 -24.65
CA LEU A 133 22.04 19.11 -24.28
C LEU A 133 20.93 18.64 -25.24
N LYS A 134 21.24 18.47 -26.53
CA LYS A 134 20.31 17.87 -27.50
C LYS A 134 20.01 16.42 -27.16
N ASP A 135 21.05 15.62 -26.87
CA ASP A 135 20.89 14.22 -26.48
C ASP A 135 20.00 14.10 -25.22
N LYS A 136 20.24 14.95 -24.20
CA LYS A 136 19.40 15.00 -23.00
C LYS A 136 17.95 15.41 -23.29
N LEU A 137 17.74 16.32 -24.23
CA LEU A 137 16.40 16.74 -24.65
C LEU A 137 15.67 15.60 -25.38
N GLU A 138 16.37 14.84 -26.22
CA GLU A 138 15.84 13.66 -26.89
C GLU A 138 15.47 12.57 -25.87
N ASP A 139 16.38 12.22 -24.96
CA ASP A 139 16.13 11.27 -23.86
C ASP A 139 14.90 11.66 -23.02
N LEU A 140 14.76 12.94 -22.67
CA LEU A 140 13.60 13.44 -21.91
C LEU A 140 12.31 13.38 -22.72
N THR A 141 12.39 13.64 -24.02
CA THR A 141 11.24 13.56 -24.93
C THR A 141 10.76 12.11 -25.05
N ASP A 142 11.67 11.15 -25.19
CA ASP A 142 11.37 9.73 -25.23
C ASP A 142 10.83 9.20 -23.89
N ALA A 143 11.41 9.64 -22.77
CA ALA A 143 10.89 9.34 -21.44
C ALA A 143 9.47 9.88 -21.24
N TYR A 144 9.19 11.11 -21.70
CA TYR A 144 7.85 11.69 -21.64
C TYR A 144 6.86 10.94 -22.55
N ALA A 145 7.27 10.59 -23.77
CA ALA A 145 6.43 9.85 -24.72
C ALA A 145 6.08 8.45 -24.19
N SER A 146 7.06 7.74 -23.63
CA SER A 146 6.84 6.42 -23.00
C SER A 146 5.96 6.50 -21.75
N LEU A 147 6.18 7.50 -20.89
CA LEU A 147 5.33 7.75 -19.72
C LEU A 147 3.88 8.08 -20.12
N ASN A 148 3.69 8.89 -21.18
CA ASN A 148 2.36 9.20 -21.68
C ASN A 148 1.67 7.96 -22.27
N LYS A 149 2.42 7.07 -22.94
CA LYS A 149 1.90 5.79 -23.44
C LYS A 149 1.41 4.90 -22.29
N THR A 150 2.22 4.70 -21.24
CA THR A 150 1.83 3.88 -20.09
C THR A 150 0.68 4.50 -19.29
N PHE A 151 0.62 5.84 -19.19
CA PHE A 151 -0.51 6.55 -18.60
C PHE A 151 -1.81 6.28 -19.37
N LEU A 152 -1.77 6.34 -20.71
CA LEU A 152 -2.93 6.04 -21.55
C LEU A 152 -3.37 4.57 -21.46
N GLU A 153 -2.43 3.63 -21.36
CA GLU A 153 -2.70 2.21 -21.14
C GLU A 153 -3.37 1.98 -19.77
N ASN A 154 -2.81 2.55 -18.69
CA ASN A 154 -3.40 2.49 -17.35
C ASN A 154 -4.80 3.11 -17.31
N LYS A 155 -5.03 4.22 -18.03
CA LYS A 155 -6.35 4.84 -18.13
C LYS A 155 -7.37 3.93 -18.85
N ARG A 156 -6.94 3.19 -19.87
CA ARG A 156 -7.79 2.20 -20.57
C ARG A 156 -8.08 1.00 -19.68
N GLU A 157 -7.08 0.48 -18.98
CA GLU A 157 -7.25 -0.63 -18.03
C GLU A 157 -8.20 -0.25 -16.90
N LEU A 158 -8.05 0.96 -16.33
CA LEU A 158 -8.99 1.48 -15.33
C LEU A 158 -10.42 1.56 -15.86
N ALA A 159 -10.62 1.98 -17.12
CA ALA A 159 -11.94 2.01 -17.73
C ALA A 159 -12.52 0.60 -17.93
N TYR A 160 -11.69 -0.36 -18.34
CA TYR A 160 -12.07 -1.77 -18.49
C TYR A 160 -12.46 -2.41 -17.15
N GLN A 161 -11.67 -2.18 -16.09
CA GLN A 161 -11.98 -2.65 -14.74
C GLN A 161 -13.27 -2.04 -14.19
N LYS A 162 -13.50 -0.74 -14.39
CA LYS A 162 -14.77 -0.09 -14.02
C LYS A 162 -15.97 -0.73 -14.71
N MET A 163 -15.84 -1.06 -16.01
CA MET A 163 -16.89 -1.76 -16.75
C MET A 163 -17.14 -3.17 -16.20
N GLN A 164 -16.09 -3.91 -15.87
CA GLN A 164 -16.22 -5.24 -15.26
C GLN A 164 -16.90 -5.19 -13.89
N ILE A 165 -16.57 -4.19 -13.06
CA ILE A 165 -17.21 -4.00 -11.76
C ILE A 165 -18.72 -3.81 -11.97
N VAL A 166 -19.14 -2.94 -12.89
CA VAL A 166 -20.56 -2.71 -13.19
C VAL A 166 -21.26 -4.00 -13.64
N GLU A 167 -20.64 -4.78 -14.53
CA GLU A 167 -21.19 -6.06 -14.99
C GLU A 167 -21.31 -7.08 -13.85
N LEU A 168 -20.30 -7.19 -13.00
CA LEU A 168 -20.32 -8.10 -11.85
C LEU A 168 -21.34 -7.66 -10.80
N THR A 169 -21.48 -6.36 -10.56
CA THR A 169 -22.53 -5.80 -9.69
C THR A 169 -23.92 -6.18 -10.24
N HIS A 170 -24.17 -5.99 -11.53
CA HIS A 170 -25.46 -6.38 -12.13
C HIS A 170 -25.73 -7.88 -12.03
N ARG A 171 -24.71 -8.74 -12.24
CA ARG A 171 -24.85 -10.20 -12.05
C ARG A 171 -25.15 -10.57 -10.60
N LEU A 172 -24.50 -9.91 -9.65
CA LEU A 172 -24.71 -10.11 -8.23
C LEU A 172 -26.13 -9.69 -7.84
N ASP A 173 -26.58 -8.53 -8.29
CA ASP A 173 -27.94 -8.06 -8.05
C ASP A 173 -28.97 -9.00 -8.68
N TYR A 174 -28.75 -9.47 -9.91
CA TYR A 174 -29.61 -10.47 -10.55
C TYR A 174 -29.67 -11.80 -9.77
N ALA A 175 -28.53 -12.25 -9.21
CA ALA A 175 -28.50 -13.44 -8.37
C ALA A 175 -29.23 -13.23 -7.03
N ARG A 176 -29.08 -12.05 -6.40
CA ARG A 176 -29.84 -11.66 -5.20
C ARG A 176 -31.33 -11.68 -5.46
N HIS A 177 -31.80 -11.03 -6.54
CA HIS A 177 -33.22 -11.03 -6.91
C HIS A 177 -33.75 -12.44 -7.16
N GLN A 178 -32.96 -13.35 -7.74
CA GLN A 178 -33.36 -14.76 -7.89
C GLN A 178 -33.48 -15.49 -6.55
N VAL A 179 -32.60 -15.21 -5.59
CA VAL A 179 -32.68 -15.79 -4.24
C VAL A 179 -33.89 -15.22 -3.50
N GLU A 180 -34.06 -13.89 -3.52
CA GLU A 180 -35.22 -13.22 -2.93
C GLU A 180 -36.55 -13.71 -3.53
N ALA A 181 -36.63 -13.92 -4.84
CA ALA A 181 -37.82 -14.49 -5.48
C ALA A 181 -38.08 -15.94 -5.02
N ARG A 182 -37.02 -16.75 -4.80
CA ARG A 182 -37.17 -18.11 -4.26
C ARG A 182 -37.62 -18.06 -2.80
N ASP A 183 -37.06 -17.18 -1.99
CA ASP A 183 -37.43 -17.02 -0.58
C ASP A 183 -38.86 -16.51 -0.44
N GLN A 184 -39.29 -15.59 -1.31
CA GLN A 184 -40.68 -15.15 -1.41
C GLN A 184 -41.62 -16.31 -1.74
N LEU A 185 -41.29 -17.15 -2.73
CA LEU A 185 -42.09 -18.34 -3.05
C LEU A 185 -42.13 -19.35 -1.90
N ILE A 186 -41.01 -19.53 -1.17
CA ILE A 186 -40.95 -20.38 0.02
C ILE A 186 -41.94 -19.86 1.08
N VAL A 187 -41.94 -18.55 1.35
CA VAL A 187 -42.83 -17.91 2.32
C VAL A 187 -44.30 -17.94 1.86
N GLU A 188 -44.58 -17.60 0.61
CA GLU A 188 -45.93 -17.57 0.04
C GLU A 188 -46.60 -18.96 0.05
N HIS A 189 -45.83 -20.01 -0.21
CA HIS A 189 -46.32 -21.39 -0.15
C HIS A 189 -46.28 -21.99 1.26
N GLY A 190 -45.92 -21.21 2.29
CA GLY A 190 -45.86 -21.66 3.68
C GLY A 190 -44.86 -22.79 3.88
N LEU A 191 -43.75 -22.77 3.15
CA LEU A 191 -42.67 -23.75 3.24
C LEU A 191 -41.57 -23.24 4.17
N VAL A 192 -40.85 -24.15 4.81
CA VAL A 192 -39.74 -23.90 5.74
C VAL A 192 -38.61 -24.85 5.41
N LEU A 193 -37.37 -24.35 5.47
CA LEU A 193 -36.15 -25.15 5.33
C LEU A 193 -35.82 -25.80 6.67
N ILE A 194 -35.74 -27.13 6.70
CA ILE A 194 -35.36 -27.94 7.86
C ILE A 194 -34.11 -28.74 7.49
N GLY A 195 -33.04 -28.63 8.28
CA GLY A 195 -31.75 -29.24 7.98
C GLY A 195 -30.64 -28.20 8.08
N GLY A 196 -29.42 -28.67 8.36
CA GLY A 196 -28.42 -27.86 9.05
C GLY A 196 -27.95 -28.66 10.25
N THR A 197 -26.87 -29.43 10.10
CA THR A 197 -26.14 -29.84 11.29
C THR A 197 -25.84 -28.57 12.06
N ASN A 198 -26.27 -28.49 13.33
CA ASN A 198 -25.98 -27.39 14.26
C ASN A 198 -24.46 -27.30 14.47
N ALA A 199 -23.75 -26.84 13.44
CA ALA A 199 -22.45 -26.22 13.56
C ALA A 199 -22.76 -24.80 14.02
N ASP A 200 -22.82 -24.68 15.33
CA ASP A 200 -22.73 -23.44 16.08
C ASP A 200 -23.89 -22.44 15.87
N ASP A 201 -24.83 -22.54 16.81
CA ASP A 201 -25.64 -21.42 17.31
C ASP A 201 -24.73 -20.22 17.66
N ASN A 202 -24.34 -19.40 16.67
CA ASN A 202 -23.99 -17.98 16.82
C ASN A 202 -23.52 -17.35 15.50
N SER A 203 -24.45 -17.14 14.58
CA SER A 203 -24.40 -15.90 13.78
C SER A 203 -25.82 -15.50 13.45
N THR A 204 -26.49 -15.03 14.50
CA THR A 204 -27.68 -14.20 14.43
C THR A 204 -27.59 -13.29 13.20
N LEU A 205 -28.44 -13.57 12.21
CA LEU A 205 -28.74 -12.77 11.02
C LEU A 205 -29.42 -11.45 11.42
N SER A 206 -28.78 -10.71 12.32
CA SER A 206 -29.27 -9.44 12.89
C SER A 206 -28.44 -8.24 12.45
N ASN A 207 -27.43 -8.41 11.59
CA ASN A 207 -26.60 -7.29 11.11
C ASN A 207 -26.81 -6.99 9.62
N MET A 208 -28.06 -7.05 9.16
CA MET A 208 -28.44 -6.50 7.86
C MET A 208 -29.54 -5.45 8.01
N GLU A 209 -29.41 -4.60 9.03
CA GLU A 209 -29.90 -3.22 8.96
C GLU A 209 -28.64 -2.32 8.96
N GLU A 210 -28.64 -1.32 8.07
CA GLU A 210 -27.63 -0.25 7.98
C GLU A 210 -26.40 -0.48 7.08
N LEU A 211 -26.63 -0.88 5.83
CA LEU A 211 -25.79 -0.49 4.68
C LEU A 211 -26.60 0.24 3.59
N THR A 212 -27.74 0.83 3.98
CA THR A 212 -28.60 1.67 3.12
C THR A 212 -28.52 3.14 3.54
N THR A 213 -27.32 3.73 3.55
CA THR A 213 -27.21 5.19 3.76
C THR A 213 -26.14 5.91 2.92
N THR A 214 -25.42 5.22 2.04
CA THR A 214 -24.41 5.89 1.20
C THR A 214 -24.48 5.47 -0.27
N ASN A 215 -25.65 5.56 -0.90
CA ASN A 215 -25.71 5.50 -2.38
C ASN A 215 -26.75 6.42 -3.05
N THR A 216 -27.47 7.27 -2.32
CA THR A 216 -28.52 8.13 -2.89
C THR A 216 -28.04 9.47 -3.45
N LEU A 217 -26.74 9.66 -3.73
CA LEU A 217 -26.28 10.96 -4.25
C LEU A 217 -25.15 10.87 -5.28
N ILE A 218 -25.29 10.03 -6.31
CA ILE A 218 -24.52 10.20 -7.56
C ILE A 218 -25.43 9.93 -8.76
N SER A 219 -26.53 10.68 -8.87
CA SER A 219 -27.43 10.64 -10.02
C SER A 219 -28.16 11.98 -10.18
N SER A 220 -27.43 13.06 -10.47
CA SER A 220 -28.01 14.22 -11.12
C SER A 220 -26.94 15.08 -11.77
N THR A 221 -26.93 14.99 -13.10
CA THR A 221 -26.43 15.94 -14.08
C THR A 221 -26.51 17.40 -13.63
N ASN A 222 -25.45 18.19 -13.88
CA ASN A 222 -25.59 19.45 -14.60
C ASN A 222 -24.24 20.03 -15.07
N LYS A 223 -24.21 20.32 -16.37
CA LYS A 223 -23.20 21.10 -17.09
C LYS A 223 -23.24 22.56 -16.62
N GLY A 224 -22.08 23.23 -16.54
CA GLY A 224 -21.97 24.68 -16.34
C GLY A 224 -20.70 25.05 -15.58
N LYS A 225 -19.54 25.17 -16.22
CA LYS A 225 -19.04 26.36 -16.92
C LYS A 225 -18.42 27.39 -15.97
N SER A 226 -17.11 27.51 -16.12
CA SER A 226 -16.27 28.71 -15.98
C SER A 226 -15.58 28.97 -14.64
N THR A 227 -14.26 29.13 -14.77
CA THR A 227 -13.34 30.09 -14.10
C THR A 227 -13.31 30.08 -12.57
N SER A 228 -12.19 30.27 -11.89
CA SER A 228 -10.83 30.64 -12.22
C SER A 228 -10.09 30.53 -10.88
N ASN A 229 -8.88 29.95 -10.91
CA ASN A 229 -7.74 30.29 -10.06
C ASN A 229 -8.03 30.73 -8.62
N ASN A 230 -7.69 29.87 -7.65
CA ASN A 230 -6.76 30.29 -6.62
C ASN A 230 -6.11 29.08 -5.93
N SER A 231 -4.80 29.06 -6.07
CA SER A 231 -3.80 28.34 -5.29
C SER A 231 -4.14 28.31 -3.80
N ASN A 232 -4.13 27.11 -3.22
CA ASN A 232 -3.63 26.79 -1.87
C ASN A 232 -3.76 25.28 -1.63
N LEU A 233 -3.08 24.46 -2.44
CA LEU A 233 -2.81 23.08 -2.07
C LEU A 233 -1.49 23.06 -1.30
N VAL A 234 -1.58 23.44 -0.02
CA VAL A 234 -0.50 23.22 0.93
C VAL A 234 -0.32 21.71 1.05
N MET A 235 0.84 21.27 0.61
CA MET A 235 1.38 19.93 0.74
C MET A 235 1.39 19.54 2.22
N MET A 236 0.36 18.81 2.68
CA MET A 236 0.42 18.14 3.98
C MET A 236 1.14 16.81 3.77
N ASN A 237 2.46 16.86 3.97
CA ASN A 237 3.31 15.69 4.04
C ASN A 237 2.79 14.74 5.12
N GLY A 238 2.72 13.48 4.71
CA GLY A 238 1.98 12.41 5.36
C GLY A 238 2.48 12.02 6.72
N LEU A 239 1.56 11.46 7.49
CA LEU A 239 1.82 10.83 8.76
C LEU A 239 0.95 9.57 8.79
N SER A 240 1.63 8.41 8.79
CA SER A 240 1.22 7.21 9.53
C SER A 240 -0.22 6.73 9.30
N ASN A 241 -0.46 5.95 8.24
CA ASN A 241 -1.56 5.01 8.27
C ASN A 241 -1.05 3.69 8.88
N ASP A 242 -0.98 3.69 10.21
CA ASP A 242 -0.88 2.48 11.03
C ASP A 242 -2.23 1.75 10.91
N ASN A 243 -2.40 0.95 9.87
CA ASN A 243 -3.45 -0.09 9.85
C ASN A 243 -2.79 -1.46 9.98
N ASN A 244 -2.24 -1.68 11.18
CA ASN A 244 -2.17 -3.00 11.79
C ASN A 244 -3.57 -3.35 12.29
N ASN A 245 -4.40 -3.94 11.44
CA ASN A 245 -5.54 -4.74 11.87
C ASN A 245 -5.81 -5.85 10.84
N HIS A 246 -4.80 -6.70 10.66
CA HIS A 246 -5.09 -8.08 10.31
C HIS A 246 -4.49 -8.94 11.39
N SER A 247 -5.38 -9.36 12.29
CA SER A 247 -5.27 -10.57 13.08
C SER A 247 -4.71 -11.69 12.22
N LYS A 248 -3.39 -11.85 12.22
CA LYS A 248 -2.71 -13.06 11.81
C LYS A 248 -3.03 -14.10 12.88
N SER A 249 -4.18 -14.75 12.74
CA SER A 249 -4.25 -16.17 13.06
C SER A 249 -3.30 -16.90 12.11
N ASN A 250 -2.01 -16.86 12.43
CA ASN A 250 -0.99 -17.74 11.88
C ASN A 250 -1.31 -19.15 12.37
N SER A 251 -2.27 -19.82 11.73
CA SER A 251 -2.25 -21.28 11.68
C SER A 251 -1.24 -21.64 10.60
N LEU A 252 -0.03 -21.90 11.07
CA LEU A 252 1.12 -22.33 10.30
C LEU A 252 0.73 -23.53 9.43
N ILE A 253 0.87 -23.33 8.12
CA ILE A 253 0.79 -24.33 7.06
C ILE A 253 1.40 -25.65 7.55
N HIS A 254 0.55 -26.62 7.91
CA HIS A 254 0.88 -28.02 7.79
C HIS A 254 0.18 -28.50 6.53
N GLN A 255 0.99 -28.61 5.46
CA GLN A 255 0.65 -29.45 4.33
C GLN A 255 0.30 -30.84 4.87
N ASN A 256 -0.94 -31.27 4.68
CA ASN A 256 -1.31 -32.63 4.32
C ASN A 256 -2.71 -32.54 3.74
N GLY A 257 -2.84 -32.92 2.47
CA GLY A 257 -4.07 -32.80 1.73
C GLY A 257 -5.15 -33.70 2.32
N ASP A 258 -6.19 -33.10 2.86
CA ASP A 258 -7.51 -33.69 2.86
C ASP A 258 -8.45 -32.70 2.22
N LYS A 259 -9.15 -33.17 1.19
CA LYS A 259 -10.22 -32.47 0.53
C LYS A 259 -11.36 -32.32 1.55
N SER A 260 -11.27 -31.31 2.40
CA SER A 260 -12.43 -30.81 3.14
C SER A 260 -13.35 -30.19 2.08
N SER A 261 -14.13 -31.03 1.42
CA SER A 261 -15.31 -30.61 0.70
C SER A 261 -16.11 -29.78 1.70
N ASN A 262 -16.15 -28.48 1.49
CA ASN A 262 -17.09 -27.58 2.14
C ASN A 262 -18.50 -28.03 1.71
N HIS A 263 -18.97 -29.13 2.31
CA HIS A 263 -20.30 -29.64 2.07
C HIS A 263 -21.23 -28.65 2.76
N LEU A 264 -22.01 -27.95 1.96
CA LEU A 264 -23.12 -27.17 2.50
C LEU A 264 -24.06 -28.17 3.18
N PRO A 265 -24.59 -27.84 4.37
CA PRO A 265 -25.47 -28.74 5.09
C PRO A 265 -26.69 -29.08 4.22
N GLU A 266 -27.03 -30.36 4.17
CA GLU A 266 -28.21 -30.83 3.45
C GLU A 266 -29.47 -30.29 4.13
N MET A 267 -30.29 -29.56 3.36
CA MET A 267 -31.53 -28.94 3.82
C MET A 267 -32.70 -29.45 3.00
N VAL A 268 -33.84 -29.67 3.65
CA VAL A 268 -35.07 -30.18 3.05
C VAL A 268 -36.18 -29.14 3.21
N LEU A 269 -36.94 -28.90 2.14
CA LEU A 269 -38.05 -27.95 2.12
C LEU A 269 -39.37 -28.65 2.46
N ILE A 270 -40.02 -28.24 3.53
CA ILE A 270 -41.20 -28.90 4.12
C ILE A 270 -42.29 -27.86 4.44
N THR A 271 -43.57 -28.22 4.39
CA THR A 271 -44.64 -27.27 4.77
C THR A 271 -44.55 -26.90 6.26
N LYS A 272 -44.94 -25.68 6.62
CA LYS A 272 -44.90 -25.18 7.99
C LYS A 272 -45.68 -26.08 8.97
N SER A 273 -46.86 -26.53 8.57
CA SER A 273 -47.67 -27.44 9.42
C SER A 273 -46.95 -28.76 9.68
N THR A 274 -46.33 -29.36 8.66
CA THR A 274 -45.53 -30.58 8.85
C THR A 274 -44.26 -30.32 9.67
N ALA A 275 -43.62 -29.17 9.52
CA ALA A 275 -42.46 -28.77 10.34
C ALA A 275 -42.83 -28.69 11.82
N GLU A 276 -43.99 -28.09 12.13
CA GLU A 276 -44.50 -27.97 13.50
C GLU A 276 -44.81 -29.35 14.11
N LEU A 277 -45.37 -30.28 13.34
CA LEU A 277 -45.60 -31.67 13.78
C LEU A 277 -44.27 -32.39 14.03
N LEU A 278 -43.29 -32.22 13.16
CA LEU A 278 -41.96 -32.84 13.28
C LEU A 278 -41.19 -32.30 14.49
N ASN A 279 -41.35 -31.03 14.85
CA ASN A 279 -40.73 -30.44 16.05
C ASN A 279 -41.25 -31.04 17.37
N THR A 280 -42.37 -31.77 17.37
CA THR A 280 -42.83 -32.49 18.57
C THR A 280 -41.99 -33.74 18.86
N LEU A 281 -41.19 -34.16 17.89
CA LEU A 281 -40.37 -35.36 17.93
C LEU A 281 -38.94 -35.00 18.36
N SER A 282 -38.37 -35.76 19.30
CA SER A 282 -37.09 -35.43 19.96
C SER A 282 -35.85 -35.56 19.07
N GLU A 283 -35.99 -36.15 17.88
CA GLU A 283 -34.86 -36.47 17.03
C GLU A 283 -34.40 -35.29 16.18
N THR A 284 -33.08 -35.22 15.97
CA THR A 284 -32.41 -34.03 15.42
C THR A 284 -32.38 -33.96 13.90
N THR A 285 -32.55 -35.09 13.21
CA THR A 285 -32.51 -35.13 11.74
C THR A 285 -33.85 -35.61 11.22
N LEU A 286 -34.27 -35.03 10.09
CA LEU A 286 -35.53 -35.38 9.45
C LEU A 286 -35.66 -36.89 9.19
N ASP A 287 -34.58 -37.53 8.73
CA ASP A 287 -34.60 -38.98 8.46
C ASP A 287 -34.82 -39.81 9.72
N LYS A 288 -34.23 -39.40 10.84
CA LYS A 288 -34.47 -40.07 12.13
C LYS A 288 -35.93 -39.86 12.52
N GLN A 289 -36.41 -38.62 12.51
CA GLN A 289 -37.80 -38.30 12.83
C GLN A 289 -38.79 -39.15 12.03
N ILE A 290 -38.53 -39.35 10.73
CA ILE A 290 -39.32 -40.26 9.88
C ILE A 290 -39.22 -41.70 10.38
N GLN A 291 -38.02 -42.22 10.68
CA GLN A 291 -37.84 -43.57 11.23
C GLN A 291 -38.56 -43.77 12.57
N GLN A 292 -38.51 -42.80 13.48
CA GLN A 292 -39.20 -42.87 14.75
C GLN A 292 -40.72 -42.87 14.57
N LEU A 293 -41.27 -42.10 13.63
CA LEU A 293 -42.70 -42.16 13.29
C LEU A 293 -43.10 -43.55 12.74
N PHE A 294 -42.24 -44.19 11.93
CA PHE A 294 -42.48 -45.57 11.48
C PHE A 294 -42.39 -46.60 12.61
N SER A 295 -41.45 -46.45 13.55
CA SER A 295 -41.36 -47.32 14.74
C SER A 295 -42.60 -47.17 15.62
N MET A 296 -42.97 -45.93 15.94
CA MET A 296 -44.16 -45.64 16.74
C MET A 296 -45.44 -46.15 16.08
N ARG A 297 -45.55 -46.03 14.75
CA ARG A 297 -46.66 -46.63 14.00
C ARG A 297 -46.68 -48.16 14.14
N SER A 298 -45.53 -48.83 14.00
CA SER A 298 -45.44 -50.29 14.17
C SER A 298 -45.82 -50.74 15.58
N GLU A 299 -45.44 -49.99 16.61
CA GLU A 299 -45.79 -50.27 18.00
C GLU A 299 -47.29 -50.07 18.28
N LEU A 300 -47.87 -49.00 17.72
CA LEU A 300 -49.31 -48.76 17.80
C LEU A 300 -50.11 -49.83 17.07
N ASP A 301 -49.68 -50.26 15.88
CA ASP A 301 -50.31 -51.36 15.14
C ASP A 301 -50.27 -52.66 15.95
N ALA A 302 -49.14 -52.99 16.59
CA ALA A 302 -49.03 -54.15 17.49
C ALA A 302 -49.93 -54.02 18.72
N ARG A 303 -50.05 -52.81 19.30
CA ARG A 303 -50.94 -52.57 20.44
C ARG A 303 -52.42 -52.69 20.04
N VAL A 304 -52.79 -52.23 18.84
CA VAL A 304 -54.14 -52.41 18.29
C VAL A 304 -54.42 -53.89 18.11
N GLU A 305 -53.51 -54.67 17.53
CA GLU A 305 -53.66 -56.12 17.38
C GLU A 305 -53.81 -56.83 18.72
N GLU A 306 -53.01 -56.46 19.72
CA GLU A 306 -53.11 -56.99 21.09
C GLU A 306 -54.43 -56.61 21.75
N LEU A 307 -54.88 -55.35 21.63
CA LEU A 307 -56.17 -54.91 22.17
C LEU A 307 -57.35 -55.60 21.47
N GLU A 308 -57.27 -55.83 20.16
CA GLU A 308 -58.26 -56.62 19.44
C GLU A 308 -58.27 -58.07 19.91
N SER A 309 -57.10 -58.67 20.17
CA SER A 309 -56.97 -60.01 20.75
C SER A 309 -57.60 -60.07 22.14
N GLN A 310 -57.29 -59.10 23.01
CA GLN A 310 -57.84 -58.97 24.35
C GLN A 310 -59.37 -58.78 24.32
N LEU A 311 -59.89 -57.94 23.41
CA LEU A 311 -61.33 -57.77 23.23
C LEU A 311 -62.00 -59.06 22.73
N ARG A 312 -61.35 -59.84 21.85
CA ARG A 312 -61.84 -61.17 21.45
C ARG A 312 -61.81 -62.15 22.62
N GLU A 313 -60.79 -62.14 23.47
CA GLU A 313 -60.71 -62.99 24.66
C GLU A 313 -61.77 -62.63 25.69
N GLU A 314 -61.95 -61.34 26.01
CA GLU A 314 -62.99 -60.87 26.93
C GLU A 314 -64.40 -61.22 26.43
N ARG A 315 -64.64 -61.10 25.11
CA ARG A 315 -65.89 -61.58 24.50
C ARG A 315 -66.10 -63.09 24.71
N LYS A 316 -65.04 -63.90 24.69
CA LYS A 316 -65.11 -65.34 25.00
C LYS A 316 -65.25 -65.60 26.50
N ARG A 317 -64.60 -64.82 27.38
CA ARG A 317 -64.68 -64.95 28.83
C ARG A 317 -66.05 -64.56 29.37
N PHE A 318 -66.74 -63.61 28.76
CA PHE A 318 -68.11 -63.26 29.14
C PHE A 318 -69.13 -64.37 28.82
N GLU A 319 -68.79 -65.30 27.92
CA GLU A 319 -69.56 -66.54 27.74
C GLU A 319 -69.22 -67.63 28.77
N ALA A 320 -68.17 -67.45 29.59
CA ALA A 320 -67.83 -68.37 30.67
C ALA A 320 -68.37 -67.86 32.03
N PRO A 321 -69.19 -68.62 32.77
CA PRO A 321 -69.86 -68.14 33.97
C PRO A 321 -68.88 -67.64 35.04
N ALA A 322 -69.02 -66.37 35.36
CA ALA A 322 -68.23 -65.64 36.33
C ALA A 322 -68.56 -66.07 37.78
N THR A 323 -67.58 -66.67 38.45
CA THR A 323 -67.51 -66.70 39.91
C THR A 323 -66.12 -66.23 40.33
N ARG A 324 -65.99 -64.97 40.80
CA ARG A 324 -64.85 -64.49 41.62
C ARG A 324 -65.06 -63.03 42.01
N TYR A 325 -65.93 -62.82 42.98
CA TYR A 325 -65.91 -61.64 43.85
C TYR A 325 -65.43 -62.15 45.21
N ASP A 326 -64.13 -62.03 45.47
CA ASP A 326 -63.57 -61.89 46.84
C ASP A 326 -62.04 -61.70 46.82
N SER A 327 -61.34 -62.04 45.72
CA SER A 327 -59.91 -61.73 45.58
C SER A 327 -59.59 -60.24 45.37
N LYS A 328 -60.59 -59.43 44.97
CA LYS A 328 -60.39 -58.01 44.62
C LYS A 328 -59.95 -57.15 45.81
N ASN A 329 -60.39 -57.45 47.04
CA ASN A 329 -60.12 -56.56 48.17
C ASN A 329 -58.66 -56.65 48.68
N ARG A 330 -58.02 -57.82 48.57
CA ARG A 330 -56.60 -57.98 48.96
C ARG A 330 -55.64 -57.43 47.92
N THR A 331 -55.96 -57.61 46.64
CA THR A 331 -55.20 -56.99 45.53
C THR A 331 -55.35 -55.47 45.54
N ASN A 332 -56.52 -54.93 45.87
CA ASN A 332 -56.71 -53.48 45.97
C ASN A 332 -55.80 -52.85 47.04
N ILE A 333 -55.63 -53.45 48.21
CA ILE A 333 -54.74 -52.91 49.25
C ILE A 333 -53.28 -52.90 48.76
N ALA A 334 -52.80 -53.98 48.13
CA ALA A 334 -51.45 -54.04 47.58
C ALA A 334 -51.23 -52.97 46.49
N ILE A 335 -52.16 -52.87 45.54
CA ILE A 335 -52.13 -51.83 44.48
C ILE A 335 -52.13 -50.42 45.09
N THR A 336 -52.87 -50.21 46.18
CA THR A 336 -52.94 -48.89 46.83
C THR A 336 -51.61 -48.52 47.51
N GLU A 337 -50.92 -49.48 48.15
CA GLU A 337 -49.59 -49.23 48.73
C GLU A 337 -48.52 -49.04 47.63
N ASP A 338 -48.57 -49.78 46.52
CA ASP A 338 -47.65 -49.62 45.40
C ASP A 338 -47.78 -48.22 44.76
N ILE A 339 -49.02 -47.76 44.50
CA ILE A 339 -49.29 -46.41 43.98
C ILE A 339 -48.78 -45.33 44.94
N LYS A 340 -48.93 -45.55 46.25
CA LYS A 340 -48.45 -44.62 47.28
C LYS A 340 -46.92 -44.57 47.32
N HIS A 341 -46.24 -45.69 47.13
CA HIS A 341 -44.78 -45.75 46.99
C HIS A 341 -44.29 -45.03 45.73
N GLU A 342 -44.93 -45.25 44.60
CA GLU A 342 -44.61 -44.57 43.34
C GLU A 342 -44.84 -43.06 43.45
N LEU A 343 -45.98 -42.63 44.01
CA LEU A 343 -46.28 -41.23 44.28
C LEU A 343 -45.23 -40.59 45.19
N GLN A 344 -44.79 -41.31 46.24
CA GLN A 344 -43.72 -40.84 47.12
C GLN A 344 -42.37 -40.75 46.40
N GLN A 345 -42.06 -41.69 45.51
CA GLN A 345 -40.85 -41.65 44.70
C GLN A 345 -40.86 -40.45 43.73
N SER A 346 -41.96 -40.23 43.00
CA SER A 346 -42.12 -39.06 42.13
C SER A 346 -42.05 -37.75 42.92
N ARG A 347 -42.60 -37.72 44.13
CA ARG A 347 -42.48 -36.57 45.04
C ARG A 347 -41.02 -36.31 45.44
N ASN A 348 -40.26 -37.36 45.77
CA ASN A 348 -38.84 -37.22 46.10
C ASN A 348 -38.03 -36.74 44.89
N GLN A 349 -38.28 -37.29 43.70
CA GLN A 349 -37.63 -36.84 42.46
C GLN A 349 -37.95 -35.37 42.15
N ALA A 350 -39.20 -34.95 42.30
CA ALA A 350 -39.60 -33.55 42.13
C ALA A 350 -38.88 -32.62 43.13
N GLN A 351 -38.65 -33.08 44.36
CA GLN A 351 -37.87 -32.34 45.36
C GLN A 351 -36.39 -32.24 44.97
N GLU A 352 -35.78 -33.30 44.45
CA GLU A 352 -34.39 -33.27 43.95
C GLU A 352 -34.23 -32.31 42.77
N TYR A 353 -35.13 -32.35 41.79
CA TYR A 353 -35.10 -31.42 40.66
C TYR A 353 -35.32 -29.97 41.10
N LYS A 354 -36.18 -29.74 42.11
CA LYS A 354 -36.37 -28.42 42.71
C LYS A 354 -35.07 -27.91 43.38
N LEU A 355 -34.34 -28.78 44.07
CA LEU A 355 -33.04 -28.43 44.68
C LEU A 355 -31.98 -28.13 43.62
N LYS A 356 -31.84 -28.98 42.60
CA LYS A 356 -30.92 -28.77 41.48
C LYS A 356 -31.21 -27.47 40.73
N PHE A 357 -32.49 -27.17 40.51
CA PHE A 357 -32.92 -25.91 39.92
C PHE A 357 -32.48 -24.72 40.78
N HIS A 358 -32.71 -24.79 42.10
CA HIS A 358 -32.31 -23.73 43.01
C HIS A 358 -30.79 -23.52 43.05
N GLU A 359 -30.01 -24.60 43.06
CA GLU A 359 -28.54 -24.56 42.97
C GLU A 359 -28.06 -23.92 41.66
N SER A 360 -28.66 -24.29 40.52
CA SER A 360 -28.36 -23.67 39.22
C SER A 360 -28.72 -22.18 39.22
N CYS A 361 -29.85 -21.77 39.81
CA CYS A 361 -30.24 -20.37 39.92
C CYS A 361 -29.22 -19.57 40.75
N GLN A 362 -28.73 -20.11 41.87
CA GLN A 362 -27.68 -19.47 42.66
C GLN A 362 -26.39 -19.31 41.87
N LYS A 363 -25.99 -20.33 41.10
CA LYS A 363 -24.82 -20.26 40.22
C LYS A 363 -24.98 -19.20 39.13
N ILE A 364 -26.16 -19.10 38.52
CA ILE A 364 -26.47 -18.05 37.54
C ILE A 364 -26.31 -16.67 38.18
N SER A 365 -26.90 -16.42 39.35
CA SER A 365 -26.76 -15.14 40.04
C SER A 365 -25.30 -14.80 40.42
N ALA A 366 -24.48 -15.81 40.75
CA ALA A 366 -23.06 -15.60 40.98
C ALA A 366 -22.30 -15.21 39.69
N LEU A 367 -22.58 -15.89 38.58
CA LEU A 367 -21.99 -15.58 37.28
C LEU A 367 -22.44 -14.21 36.76
N GLU A 368 -23.69 -13.82 36.97
CA GLU A 368 -24.20 -12.48 36.64
C GLU A 368 -23.43 -11.40 37.40
N SER A 369 -23.17 -11.60 38.70
CA SER A 369 -22.33 -10.68 39.48
C SER A 369 -20.89 -10.60 38.95
N ASP A 370 -20.32 -11.71 38.51
CA ASP A 370 -18.97 -11.75 37.93
C ASP A 370 -18.91 -11.05 36.57
N ILE A 371 -19.93 -11.23 35.72
CA ILE A 371 -20.05 -10.54 34.43
C ILE A 371 -20.05 -9.02 34.66
N VAL A 372 -20.91 -8.50 35.54
CA VAL A 372 -20.96 -7.05 35.85
C VAL A 372 -19.61 -6.52 36.32
N ARG A 373 -18.90 -7.29 37.16
CA ARG A 373 -17.55 -6.93 37.64
C ARG A 373 -16.53 -6.89 36.50
N LEU A 374 -16.50 -7.92 35.66
CA LEU A 374 -15.57 -8.04 34.53
C LEU A 374 -15.85 -6.98 33.46
N GLU A 375 -17.11 -6.71 33.14
CA GLU A 375 -17.51 -5.60 32.26
C GLU A 375 -17.01 -4.25 32.78
N GLY A 376 -17.11 -4.03 34.10
CA GLY A 376 -16.55 -2.84 34.74
C GLY A 376 -15.03 -2.75 34.61
N GLN A 377 -14.32 -3.88 34.67
CA GLN A 377 -12.87 -3.92 34.42
C GLN A 377 -12.55 -3.63 32.96
N THR A 378 -13.23 -4.27 32.00
CA THR A 378 -13.04 -4.04 30.56
C THR A 378 -13.26 -2.59 30.19
N LYS A 379 -14.31 -1.94 30.71
CA LYS A 379 -14.55 -0.50 30.51
C LYS A 379 -13.40 0.36 31.03
N ARG A 380 -12.86 0.04 32.21
CA ARG A 380 -11.70 0.77 32.78
C ARG A 380 -10.44 0.57 31.95
N TYR A 381 -10.12 -0.66 31.55
CA TYR A 381 -8.94 -0.93 30.73
C TYR A 381 -9.04 -0.30 29.35
N LYS A 382 -10.23 -0.28 28.75
CA LYS A 382 -10.50 0.45 27.51
C LYS A 382 -10.23 1.94 27.67
N ALA A 383 -10.78 2.59 28.71
CA ALA A 383 -10.53 4.00 28.96
C ALA A 383 -9.04 4.31 29.20
N ILE A 384 -8.30 3.41 29.86
CA ILE A 384 -6.85 3.54 30.03
C ILE A 384 -6.12 3.42 28.68
N ALA A 385 -6.51 2.47 27.83
CA ALA A 385 -5.94 2.31 26.50
C ALA A 385 -6.21 3.54 25.62
N ASP A 386 -7.45 4.02 25.57
CA ASP A 386 -7.85 5.22 24.82
C ASP A 386 -7.03 6.45 25.29
N ALA A 387 -6.82 6.62 26.61
CA ALA A 387 -6.01 7.70 27.16
C ALA A 387 -4.52 7.57 26.82
N CYS A 388 -3.98 6.35 26.79
CA CYS A 388 -2.61 6.08 26.35
C CYS A 388 -2.42 6.40 24.85
N GLU A 389 -3.40 6.05 24.01
CA GLU A 389 -3.39 6.37 22.57
C GLU A 389 -3.43 7.88 22.34
N GLU A 390 -4.27 8.62 23.06
CA GLU A 390 -4.30 10.08 23.00
C GLU A 390 -2.95 10.70 23.39
N GLN A 391 -2.35 10.22 24.48
CA GLN A 391 -1.03 10.68 24.93
C GLN A 391 0.07 10.35 23.91
N GLU A 392 0.00 9.21 23.23
CA GLU A 392 0.95 8.84 22.17
C GLU A 392 0.83 9.78 20.97
N GLU A 393 -0.39 10.14 20.55
CA GLU A 393 -0.60 11.08 19.46
C GLU A 393 -0.11 12.50 19.81
N ILE A 394 -0.30 12.96 21.04
CA ILE A 394 0.29 14.23 21.53
C ILE A 394 1.82 14.18 21.44
N LEU A 395 2.45 13.13 21.95
CA LEU A 395 3.91 12.97 21.89
C LEU A 395 4.43 12.87 20.45
N LYS A 396 3.69 12.22 19.54
CA LYS A 396 4.02 12.19 18.11
C LYS A 396 3.97 13.60 17.51
N GLN A 397 2.96 14.40 17.84
CA GLN A 397 2.85 15.79 17.37
C GLN A 397 3.97 16.67 17.91
N ASP A 398 4.29 16.57 19.20
CA ASP A 398 5.38 17.32 19.83
C ASP A 398 6.73 16.94 19.24
N ARG A 399 6.99 15.64 19.03
CA ARG A 399 8.19 15.18 18.34
C ARG A 399 8.34 15.82 16.96
N ARG A 400 7.26 15.91 16.18
CA ARG A 400 7.26 16.56 14.85
C ARG A 400 7.46 18.08 14.96
N ARG A 401 6.94 18.72 16.02
CA ARG A 401 7.17 20.15 16.30
C ARG A 401 8.64 20.41 16.63
N CYS A 402 9.20 19.70 17.60
CA CYS A 402 10.61 19.83 17.99
C CYS A 402 11.56 19.52 16.81
N GLN A 403 11.23 18.55 15.95
CA GLN A 403 12.02 18.29 14.74
C GLN A 403 12.01 19.46 13.75
N ARG A 404 10.89 20.17 13.60
CA ARG A 404 10.82 21.37 12.75
C ARG A 404 11.64 22.50 13.36
N GLU A 405 11.45 22.76 14.66
CA GLU A 405 12.21 23.78 15.39
C GLU A 405 13.73 23.50 15.33
N LEU A 406 14.14 22.23 15.46
CA LEU A 406 15.54 21.84 15.31
C LEU A 406 16.10 22.19 13.93
N ARG A 407 15.35 21.89 12.85
CA ARG A 407 15.76 22.24 11.48
C ARG A 407 15.83 23.75 11.29
N ASP A 408 14.87 24.50 11.82
CA ASP A 408 14.87 25.96 11.73
C ASP A 408 16.07 26.57 12.46
N VAL A 409 16.43 26.04 13.63
CA VAL A 409 17.64 26.44 14.38
C VAL A 409 18.91 26.05 13.64
N GLN A 410 18.96 24.86 13.03
CA GLN A 410 20.08 24.42 12.20
C GLN A 410 20.27 25.34 10.98
N SER A 411 19.20 25.69 10.27
CA SER A 411 19.25 26.64 9.16
C SER A 411 19.77 28.00 9.62
N LYS A 412 19.26 28.54 10.73
CA LYS A 412 19.75 29.80 11.30
C LYS A 412 21.23 29.73 11.68
N LEU A 413 21.69 28.59 12.20
CA LEU A 413 23.09 28.37 12.54
C LEU A 413 23.97 28.35 11.29
N GLU A 414 23.52 27.71 10.21
CA GLU A 414 24.21 27.69 8.91
C GLU A 414 24.29 29.09 8.30
N ASP A 415 23.20 29.85 8.33
CA ASP A 415 23.15 31.25 7.89
C ASP A 415 24.14 32.12 8.68
N LEU A 416 24.14 32.00 10.02
CA LEU A 416 25.07 32.71 10.88
C LEU A 416 26.53 32.28 10.65
N LYS A 417 26.79 30.99 10.40
CA LYS A 417 28.14 30.52 10.04
C LYS A 417 28.59 31.07 8.69
N ALA A 418 27.71 31.13 7.71
CA ALA A 418 28.00 31.70 6.40
C ALA A 418 28.28 33.21 6.51
N GLU A 419 27.49 33.93 7.30
CA GLU A 419 27.71 35.36 7.57
C GLU A 419 29.01 35.57 8.35
N ASN A 420 29.31 34.75 9.35
CA ASN A 420 30.55 34.85 10.10
C ASN A 420 31.77 34.57 9.21
N ALA A 421 31.69 33.58 8.31
CA ALA A 421 32.72 33.35 7.30
C ALA A 421 32.85 34.53 6.33
N ARG A 422 31.75 35.20 5.96
CA ARG A 422 31.77 36.43 5.14
C ARG A 422 32.46 37.57 5.88
N LEU A 423 32.09 37.81 7.14
CA LEU A 423 32.68 38.84 8.00
C LEU A 423 34.17 38.57 8.25
N GLN A 424 34.57 37.32 8.48
CA GLN A 424 35.98 36.93 8.61
C GLN A 424 36.77 37.30 7.36
N ARG A 425 36.24 37.01 6.15
CA ARG A 425 36.88 37.44 4.89
C ARG A 425 36.98 38.96 4.76
N VAL A 426 36.01 39.72 5.27
CA VAL A 426 36.04 41.19 5.27
C VAL A 426 37.12 41.71 6.23
N VAL A 427 37.21 41.15 7.44
CA VAL A 427 38.26 41.46 8.42
C VAL A 427 39.64 41.13 7.87
N ASP A 428 39.82 39.97 7.24
CA ASP A 428 41.09 39.58 6.64
C ASP A 428 41.52 40.55 5.52
N LYS A 429 40.57 41.03 4.71
CA LYS A 429 40.83 42.06 3.69
C LYS A 429 41.23 43.39 4.31
N TYR A 430 40.54 43.83 5.38
CA TYR A 430 40.87 45.07 6.08
C TYR A 430 42.24 44.98 6.76
N ASN A 431 42.55 43.86 7.40
CA ASN A 431 43.86 43.62 8.01
C ASN A 431 44.97 43.61 6.95
N ARG A 432 44.77 42.97 5.79
CA ARG A 432 45.75 43.05 4.68
C ARG A 432 45.91 44.48 4.14
N GLY A 433 44.83 45.26 4.10
CA GLY A 433 44.86 46.66 3.66
C GLY A 433 45.42 47.64 4.72
N SER A 434 45.34 47.29 6.01
CA SER A 434 45.72 48.16 7.12
C SER A 434 47.09 47.84 7.71
N VAL A 435 47.80 46.79 7.27
CA VAL A 435 49.20 46.56 7.66
C VAL A 435 50.08 47.58 6.94
N ILE A 436 50.10 48.78 7.51
CA ILE A 436 51.25 49.67 7.46
C ILE A 436 52.41 48.86 8.05
N PRO A 437 53.50 48.63 7.30
CA PRO A 437 54.59 47.78 7.75
C PRO A 437 55.35 48.50 8.85
N GLY A 438 55.02 48.24 10.11
CA GLY A 438 55.74 48.82 11.22
C GLY A 438 55.11 48.52 12.56
N THR A 439 55.90 47.89 13.42
CA THR A 439 55.70 47.70 14.86
C THR A 439 54.85 46.49 15.25
N GLY A 440 55.59 45.44 15.64
CA GLY A 440 55.06 44.31 16.38
C GLY A 440 54.65 44.72 17.79
N SER A 441 53.67 44.02 18.34
CA SER A 441 53.62 43.71 19.75
C SER A 441 52.72 42.50 19.97
N SER A 442 53.31 41.48 20.57
CA SER A 442 52.67 40.24 21.04
C SER A 442 51.40 40.54 21.83
N ILE A 443 50.25 40.07 21.34
CA ILE A 443 49.06 39.87 22.19
C ILE A 443 48.67 38.40 22.16
N ARG A 444 48.46 37.93 23.39
CA ARG A 444 48.64 36.57 23.88
C ARG A 444 47.47 35.65 23.54
N GLN A 445 47.82 34.37 23.49
CA GLN A 445 46.96 33.22 23.77
C GLN A 445 45.98 33.51 24.91
N ALA A 446 44.69 33.37 24.64
CA ALA A 446 43.68 33.02 25.62
C ALA A 446 43.12 31.65 25.19
N HIS A 447 43.84 30.60 25.59
CA HIS A 447 43.19 29.34 25.89
C HIS A 447 42.32 29.62 27.11
N ASP A 448 41.00 29.58 26.98
CA ASP A 448 40.16 29.39 28.15
C ASP A 448 39.13 28.31 27.90
N SER A 449 39.30 27.29 28.73
CA SER A 449 38.48 26.12 28.94
C SER A 449 37.23 26.50 29.72
N SER A 450 36.05 26.38 29.11
CA SER A 450 34.80 26.24 29.88
C SER A 450 34.13 24.92 29.53
N VAL A 451 34.69 23.87 30.13
CA VAL A 451 33.97 22.65 30.55
C VAL A 451 32.98 23.04 31.66
N ASN A 452 31.81 22.39 31.71
CA ASN A 452 30.65 22.63 32.60
C ASN A 452 29.82 23.86 32.19
N ARG A 453 28.57 23.76 31.72
CA ARG A 453 27.42 23.03 32.28
C ARG A 453 26.34 22.81 31.22
#